data_AF-A0A1M4NGM2-F1
#
_entry.id   AF-A0A1M4NGM2-F1
#
_cell.length_a   1.000
_cell.length_b   1.000
_cell.length_c   1.000
_cell.angle_alpha   90.00
_cell.angle_beta   90.00
_cell.angle_gamma   90.00
#
_symmetry.space_group_name_H-M   'P 1'
#
loop_
_entity.id
_entity.type
_entity.pdbx_description
1 polymer ?
#
loop_
_entity_poly.entity_id
_entity_poly.type
_entity_poly.pdbx_seq_one_letter_code
_entity_poly.pdbx_strand_id
1 'polypeptide(L)'
;MQLFSHIRITTRCIYINLCFLACMHTSLALGFGSMGQVSSSIGGAGVALKNSAWGIYYNPALLGADRRTKIGYSFGAQLKEQNILEIATNISGLSKIGSTLGDKLLGGAVAGGAVSINGQSVGGVFGDTLQNLFGGSTTIDSTAISKLGSSIGLSSSTYNDLEALGTALKGNSDAAGKLKNELLDAANKAGAPSLLTGILSSIDPGNIGELLTSIKSGNVNFEDIIKNTGGITIPKGADSDMDQLISAFETMKKAIEGNEISITSQNGLVLQIGGRQPTRKLEADGIGEVSVQESDNGRGAVAIGILPQVFASISAQIDPNHRRLIVGIGSGCDPKTGANCTFIEATPGGNGVSLKVLGTAQPPPPSGLDDYNKSSILTGNHTPYGVVLGLVEIPIAYGHTFYTRSGDINVGIAPKFILASAYRYNTPISFTDPKLDVKFDTNTIQMTQTFGLDLGVLYTPAFLPNLNIGLVAKNLNAPKINLSGSDGYVRLTQQVRAGVSYEMLNFLTLALDVDVLPNDTLSIVNPKSQMLGGGILADFAFIDFRIGAMRDLYSKAGEGTILTTGVNLFGFLDVSVQYGLGKNVTLYGFNVSNYMAFRVGGQFSF
;
A
#
# COMPACT_ATOMS: atom_id res chain seq x y z
N MET A 1 58.89 32.94 -35.72
CA MET A 1 58.28 31.70 -35.18
C MET A 1 57.11 32.12 -34.29
N GLN A 2 55.89 32.40 -34.78
CA GLN A 2 54.96 31.53 -35.52
C GLN A 2 54.88 30.12 -34.89
N LEU A 3 53.74 29.51 -34.55
CA LEU A 3 52.30 29.81 -34.67
C LEU A 3 51.58 28.63 -33.93
N PHE A 4 50.49 28.87 -33.17
CA PHE A 4 49.18 28.16 -33.17
C PHE A 4 49.13 26.59 -33.02
N SER A 5 48.21 25.90 -32.32
CA SER A 5 46.80 26.17 -31.97
C SER A 5 46.15 25.00 -31.16
N HIS A 6 45.10 25.34 -30.39
CA HIS A 6 43.85 24.60 -30.06
C HIS A 6 43.90 23.28 -29.25
N ILE A 7 43.32 23.20 -28.03
CA ILE A 7 41.88 23.18 -27.67
C ILE A 7 41.05 22.18 -28.49
N ARG A 8 40.78 21.00 -27.90
CA ARG A 8 39.53 20.20 -28.00
C ARG A 8 39.64 19.04 -26.98
N ILE A 9 38.99 19.14 -25.81
CA ILE A 9 37.58 18.76 -25.56
C ILE A 9 37.40 17.23 -25.65
N THR A 10 37.46 16.59 -24.48
CA THR A 10 36.41 15.72 -23.93
C THR A 10 35.42 15.11 -24.93
N THR A 11 35.76 13.97 -25.53
CA THR A 11 34.74 13.11 -26.19
C THR A 11 35.13 11.62 -26.24
N ARG A 12 35.69 11.05 -25.15
CA ARG A 12 35.91 9.59 -25.07
C ARG A 12 35.39 8.87 -23.84
N CYS A 13 34.79 9.57 -22.86
CA CYS A 13 34.13 8.95 -21.71
C CYS A 13 32.60 8.87 -21.80
N ILE A 14 31.98 9.33 -22.89
CA ILE A 14 30.51 9.40 -23.03
C ILE A 14 29.92 8.19 -23.80
N TYR A 15 30.74 7.26 -24.32
CA TYR A 15 30.23 6.08 -25.04
C TYR A 15 30.04 4.82 -24.20
N ILE A 16 30.34 4.84 -22.89
CA ILE A 16 30.02 3.72 -21.98
C ILE A 16 28.65 3.92 -21.27
N ASN A 17 28.06 5.12 -21.34
CA ASN A 17 26.78 5.42 -20.67
C ASN A 17 25.55 5.48 -21.60
N LEU A 18 25.70 5.24 -22.91
CA LEU A 18 24.61 5.41 -23.88
C LEU A 18 24.07 4.11 -24.52
N CYS A 19 24.25 2.97 -23.84
CA CYS A 19 23.49 1.73 -24.12
C CYS A 19 22.59 1.30 -22.96
N PHE A 20 22.50 2.11 -21.88
CA PHE A 20 21.64 1.82 -20.72
C PHE A 20 20.22 2.42 -20.83
N LEU A 21 19.93 3.20 -21.87
CA LEU A 21 18.60 3.76 -22.12
C LEU A 21 18.05 3.23 -23.44
N ALA A 22 17.26 2.16 -23.38
CA ALA A 22 16.08 1.91 -24.22
C ALA A 22 15.59 0.46 -24.06
N CYS A 23 15.17 0.11 -22.84
CA CYS A 23 14.13 -0.90 -22.60
C CYS A 23 13.78 -0.86 -21.12
N MET A 24 12.95 0.11 -20.72
CA MET A 24 12.22 0.01 -19.46
C MET A 24 11.16 -1.09 -19.62
N HIS A 25 11.61 -2.35 -19.66
CA HIS A 25 10.76 -3.45 -19.31
C HIS A 25 10.57 -3.35 -17.79
N THR A 26 9.33 -3.31 -17.34
CA THR A 26 8.96 -3.52 -15.94
C THR A 26 9.43 -4.92 -15.55
N SER A 27 10.69 -5.06 -15.15
CA SER A 27 11.25 -6.35 -14.73
C SER A 27 10.74 -6.66 -13.33
N LEU A 28 9.84 -7.63 -13.25
CA LEU A 28 9.45 -8.25 -11.98
C LEU A 28 10.67 -8.96 -11.37
N ALA A 29 10.90 -8.75 -10.08
CA ALA A 29 11.99 -9.38 -9.35
C ALA A 29 11.63 -9.65 -7.88
N LEU A 30 12.61 -9.99 -7.06
CA LEU A 30 12.43 -10.23 -5.63
C LEU A 30 13.24 -9.25 -4.79
N GLY A 31 12.63 -8.79 -3.70
CA GLY A 31 13.32 -8.10 -2.63
C GLY A 31 14.30 -9.03 -1.89
N PHE A 32 15.18 -8.45 -1.09
CA PHE A 32 16.04 -9.25 -0.22
C PHE A 32 15.19 -9.83 0.91
N GLY A 33 14.94 -11.13 0.84
CA GLY A 33 14.08 -11.82 1.80
C GLY A 33 14.75 -12.06 3.15
N SER A 34 14.00 -12.70 4.05
CA SER A 34 14.52 -13.16 5.33
C SER A 34 14.56 -14.68 5.33
N MET A 35 15.60 -15.28 5.89
CA MET A 35 15.64 -16.72 6.20
C MET A 35 16.00 -16.91 7.69
N GLY A 36 15.49 -17.97 8.31
CA GLY A 36 15.67 -18.18 9.74
C GLY A 36 14.88 -17.25 10.64
N GLN A 37 14.90 -17.58 11.93
CA GLN A 37 14.15 -16.96 13.02
C GLN A 37 14.99 -15.89 13.74
N VAL A 38 16.30 -16.13 13.81
CA VAL A 38 17.25 -15.19 14.45
C VAL A 38 17.18 -13.84 13.75
N SER A 39 17.49 -13.80 12.45
CA SER A 39 17.49 -12.57 11.67
C SER A 39 16.10 -11.96 11.53
N SER A 40 15.04 -12.77 11.35
CA SER A 40 13.67 -12.24 11.30
C SER A 40 13.23 -11.57 12.61
N SER A 41 13.83 -11.93 13.75
CA SER A 41 13.52 -11.37 15.07
C SER A 41 14.31 -10.11 15.43
N ILE A 42 15.36 -9.78 14.66
CA ILE A 42 16.25 -8.62 14.91
C ILE A 42 16.26 -7.65 13.72
N GLY A 43 15.09 -7.37 13.14
CA GLY A 43 14.95 -6.40 12.05
C GLY A 43 15.56 -6.87 10.73
N GLY A 44 15.61 -8.18 10.49
CA GLY A 44 16.16 -8.75 9.25
C GLY A 44 17.69 -8.75 9.17
N ALA A 45 18.39 -8.34 10.23
CA ALA A 45 19.84 -8.29 10.25
C ALA A 45 20.48 -9.69 10.33
N GLY A 46 21.46 -9.94 9.46
CA GLY A 46 22.10 -11.26 9.35
C GLY A 46 23.40 -11.26 8.54
N VAL A 47 23.72 -10.21 7.79
CA VAL A 47 24.89 -10.17 6.90
C VAL A 47 26.22 -10.23 7.66
N ALA A 48 26.25 -9.72 8.89
CA ALA A 48 27.43 -9.75 9.75
C ALA A 48 27.28 -10.65 11.00
N LEU A 49 26.26 -11.49 11.07
CA LEU A 49 25.97 -12.29 12.27
C LEU A 49 26.67 -13.67 12.23
N LYS A 50 27.82 -13.80 12.90
CA LYS A 50 28.63 -15.05 12.93
C LYS A 50 27.86 -16.24 13.48
N ASN A 51 27.11 -16.06 14.57
CA ASN A 51 26.40 -17.12 15.27
C ASN A 51 25.03 -17.46 14.66
N SER A 52 25.00 -17.69 13.34
CA SER A 52 23.78 -18.08 12.60
C SER A 52 24.03 -19.29 11.71
N ALA A 53 23.09 -20.24 11.64
CA ALA A 53 23.12 -21.32 10.66
C ALA A 53 22.81 -20.84 9.24
N TRP A 54 22.28 -19.62 9.10
CA TRP A 54 21.81 -19.06 7.83
C TRP A 54 22.88 -18.27 7.08
N GLY A 55 24.16 -18.47 7.39
CA GLY A 55 25.29 -17.85 6.68
C GLY A 55 25.24 -18.11 5.17
N ILE A 56 24.90 -19.34 4.76
CA ILE A 56 24.69 -19.69 3.35
C ILE A 56 23.67 -18.80 2.63
N TYR A 57 22.64 -18.33 3.35
CA TYR A 57 21.65 -17.41 2.80
C TYR A 57 22.12 -15.96 2.92
N TYR A 58 22.50 -15.47 4.10
CA TYR A 58 22.74 -14.05 4.29
C TYR A 58 24.09 -13.57 3.76
N ASN A 59 25.16 -14.32 3.99
CA ASN A 59 26.50 -13.96 3.57
C ASN A 59 27.41 -15.21 3.64
N PRO A 60 27.80 -15.82 2.51
CA PRO A 60 28.59 -17.06 2.53
C PRO A 60 29.96 -16.90 3.21
N ALA A 61 30.47 -15.68 3.41
CA ALA A 61 31.69 -15.46 4.19
C ALA A 61 31.55 -15.82 5.69
N LEU A 62 30.32 -15.81 6.22
CA LEU A 62 30.03 -16.21 7.61
C LEU A 62 30.39 -17.67 7.87
N LEU A 63 30.39 -18.52 6.84
CA LEU A 63 30.80 -19.92 6.94
C LEU A 63 32.28 -20.03 7.34
N GLY A 64 33.14 -19.15 6.82
CA GLY A 64 34.55 -19.11 7.22
C GLY A 64 34.73 -18.62 8.66
N ALA A 65 33.91 -17.64 9.05
CA ALA A 65 33.99 -16.97 10.35
C ALA A 65 33.53 -17.84 11.53
N ASP A 66 32.56 -18.73 11.32
CA ASP A 66 32.11 -19.69 12.34
C ASP A 66 32.29 -21.12 11.84
N ARG A 67 33.26 -21.82 12.42
CA ARG A 67 33.71 -23.15 11.99
C ARG A 67 32.93 -24.30 12.63
N ARG A 68 31.86 -24.03 13.37
CA ARG A 68 31.01 -25.09 13.94
C ARG A 68 30.19 -25.80 12.86
N THR A 69 29.80 -27.04 13.14
CA THR A 69 28.83 -27.74 12.29
C THR A 69 27.45 -27.29 12.70
N LYS A 70 26.61 -26.87 11.74
CA LYS A 70 25.29 -26.32 12.03
C LYS A 70 24.21 -26.97 11.19
N ILE A 71 23.05 -27.19 11.80
CA ILE A 71 21.84 -27.59 11.10
C ILE A 71 20.79 -26.53 11.39
N GLY A 72 20.12 -26.02 10.37
CA GLY A 72 19.06 -25.04 10.52
C GLY A 72 17.81 -25.45 9.74
N TYR A 73 16.65 -25.20 10.33
CA TYR A 73 15.37 -25.33 9.64
C TYR A 73 14.50 -24.11 9.94
N SER A 74 13.75 -23.65 8.95
CA SER A 74 12.86 -22.50 9.10
C SER A 74 11.68 -22.61 8.18
N PHE A 75 10.51 -22.33 8.72
CA PHE A 75 9.27 -22.28 7.98
C PHE A 75 8.51 -21.02 8.35
N GLY A 76 7.96 -20.32 7.37
CA GLY A 76 7.30 -19.06 7.65
C GLY A 76 6.49 -18.51 6.51
N ALA A 77 5.60 -17.60 6.86
CA ALA A 77 4.77 -16.86 5.95
C ALA A 77 4.72 -15.39 6.37
N GLN A 78 4.55 -14.54 5.37
CA GLN A 78 4.46 -13.11 5.47
C GLN A 78 3.28 -12.65 4.62
N LEU A 79 2.49 -11.75 5.19
CA LEU A 79 1.42 -11.03 4.52
C LEU A 79 1.74 -9.55 4.54
N LYS A 80 1.65 -8.91 3.38
CA LYS A 80 1.70 -7.47 3.21
C LYS A 80 0.50 -7.05 2.37
N GLU A 81 -0.15 -5.97 2.77
CA GLU A 81 -1.38 -5.48 2.16
C GLU A 81 -1.34 -3.97 2.02
N GLN A 82 -2.01 -3.46 0.99
CA GLN A 82 -2.21 -2.05 0.74
C GLN A 82 -3.64 -1.82 0.23
N ASN A 83 -4.48 -1.18 1.05
CA ASN A 83 -5.80 -0.62 0.72
C ASN A 83 -6.87 -1.59 0.12
N ILE A 84 -6.62 -2.89 -0.03
CA ILE A 84 -7.59 -3.90 -0.49
C ILE A 84 -8.49 -4.39 0.66
N LEU A 85 -7.91 -4.70 1.82
CA LEU A 85 -8.67 -5.19 2.98
C LEU A 85 -9.59 -4.10 3.52
N GLU A 86 -9.19 -2.82 3.44
CA GLU A 86 -10.04 -1.68 3.81
C GLU A 86 -11.29 -1.58 2.90
N ILE A 87 -11.19 -1.95 1.62
CA ILE A 87 -12.37 -1.98 0.72
C ILE A 87 -13.36 -3.03 1.21
N ALA A 88 -12.88 -4.24 1.53
CA ALA A 88 -13.75 -5.34 1.93
C ALA A 88 -14.59 -5.01 3.18
N THR A 89 -14.08 -4.17 4.06
CA THR A 89 -14.76 -3.76 5.30
C THR A 89 -15.71 -2.57 5.08
N ASN A 90 -15.43 -1.70 4.11
CA ASN A 90 -16.17 -0.46 3.88
C ASN A 90 -17.16 -0.51 2.70
N ILE A 91 -17.25 -1.64 1.98
CA ILE A 91 -18.10 -1.77 0.78
C ILE A 91 -19.61 -1.70 1.07
N SER A 92 -20.03 -1.99 2.30
CA SER A 92 -21.45 -1.96 2.71
C SER A 92 -22.05 -0.55 2.72
N GLY A 93 -21.23 0.49 2.89
CA GLY A 93 -21.68 1.89 2.83
C GLY A 93 -22.03 2.36 1.41
N LEU A 94 -21.36 1.80 0.39
CA LEU A 94 -21.57 2.19 -1.02
C LEU A 94 -22.91 1.72 -1.59
N SER A 95 -23.44 0.60 -1.12
CA SER A 95 -24.70 0.03 -1.64
C SER A 95 -25.97 0.73 -1.12
N LYS A 96 -25.85 1.58 -0.09
CA LYS A 96 -27.00 2.21 0.60
C LYS A 96 -27.07 3.73 0.46
N ILE A 97 -26.20 4.32 -0.36
CA ILE A 97 -26.04 5.78 -0.49
C ILE A 97 -27.36 6.46 -0.84
N GLY A 98 -28.00 6.04 -1.94
CA GLY A 98 -29.19 6.72 -2.47
C GLY A 98 -30.36 6.73 -1.50
N SER A 99 -30.66 5.59 -0.87
CA SER A 99 -31.74 5.48 0.10
C SER A 99 -31.41 6.18 1.42
N THR A 100 -30.21 5.97 1.97
CA THR A 100 -29.81 6.55 3.27
C THR A 100 -29.75 8.07 3.20
N LEU A 101 -29.26 8.62 2.09
CA LEU A 101 -29.09 10.06 1.92
C LEU A 101 -30.45 10.74 1.71
N GLY A 102 -31.34 10.16 0.90
CA GLY A 102 -32.71 10.66 0.73
C GLY A 102 -33.54 10.59 2.00
N ASP A 103 -33.53 9.44 2.68
CA ASP A 103 -34.33 9.19 3.89
C ASP A 103 -33.87 10.05 5.07
N LYS A 104 -32.55 10.20 5.28
CA LYS A 104 -32.01 10.98 6.41
C LYS A 104 -32.09 12.49 6.23
N LEU A 105 -32.04 13.00 4.99
CA LEU A 105 -31.98 14.45 4.74
C LEU A 105 -33.34 15.07 4.47
N LEU A 106 -34.19 14.37 3.71
CA LEU A 106 -35.40 14.97 3.16
C LEU A 106 -36.68 14.35 3.69
N GLY A 107 -36.61 13.16 4.31
CA GLY A 107 -37.76 12.48 4.93
C GLY A 107 -38.92 12.15 3.98
N GLY A 108 -38.78 12.43 2.68
CA GLY A 108 -39.83 12.35 1.67
C GLY A 108 -40.99 13.35 1.89
N ALA A 109 -41.82 13.55 0.86
CA ALA A 109 -43.12 14.17 1.05
C ALA A 109 -43.99 13.23 1.92
N VAL A 110 -44.37 13.68 3.11
CA VAL A 110 -45.16 12.91 4.08
C VAL A 110 -46.56 13.50 4.18
N ALA A 111 -47.59 12.65 4.22
CA ALA A 111 -48.95 13.10 4.47
C ALA A 111 -49.02 13.82 5.83
N GLY A 112 -49.43 15.10 5.84
CA GLY A 112 -49.43 15.94 7.05
C GLY A 112 -48.13 16.70 7.33
N GLY A 113 -47.31 16.96 6.30
CA GLY A 113 -46.08 17.76 6.42
C GLY A 113 -46.27 19.17 6.98
N ALA A 114 -45.21 19.73 7.57
CA ALA A 114 -45.23 21.00 8.28
C ALA A 114 -45.59 22.21 7.40
N VAL A 115 -45.29 22.13 6.09
CA VAL A 115 -45.66 23.16 5.11
C VAL A 115 -46.26 22.57 3.84
N SER A 116 -47.14 23.32 3.18
CA SER A 116 -47.68 23.04 1.85
C SER A 116 -47.15 24.05 0.83
N ILE A 117 -46.58 23.55 -0.27
CA ILE A 117 -46.09 24.34 -1.41
C ILE A 117 -46.83 23.84 -2.65
N ASN A 118 -47.56 24.72 -3.34
CA ASN A 118 -48.35 24.38 -4.54
C ASN A 118 -49.27 23.14 -4.36
N GLY A 119 -49.85 22.98 -3.17
CA GLY A 119 -50.74 21.86 -2.84
C GLY A 119 -50.04 20.54 -2.48
N GLN A 120 -48.71 20.50 -2.49
CA GLN A 120 -47.91 19.35 -2.03
C GLN A 120 -47.38 19.59 -0.62
N SER A 121 -47.49 18.58 0.25
CA SER A 121 -46.97 18.66 1.62
C SER A 121 -45.48 18.33 1.67
N VAL A 122 -44.69 19.21 2.27
CA VAL A 122 -43.28 18.97 2.62
C VAL A 122 -43.20 18.72 4.12
N GLY A 123 -42.76 17.53 4.50
CA GLY A 123 -42.68 17.09 5.89
C GLY A 123 -41.26 16.93 6.40
N GLY A 124 -41.16 16.35 7.59
CA GLY A 124 -39.89 16.14 8.29
C GLY A 124 -39.16 17.44 8.64
N VAL A 125 -37.90 17.29 9.06
CA VAL A 125 -37.05 18.40 9.51
C VAL A 125 -36.86 19.46 8.43
N PHE A 126 -36.82 19.07 7.15
CA PHE A 126 -36.74 20.04 6.05
C PHE A 126 -38.04 20.86 5.93
N GLY A 127 -39.21 20.23 6.07
CA GLY A 127 -40.49 20.94 6.18
C GLY A 127 -40.53 21.91 7.36
N ASP A 128 -40.07 21.49 8.54
CA ASP A 128 -39.99 22.35 9.74
C ASP A 128 -39.01 23.51 9.54
N THR A 129 -37.91 23.27 8.82
CA THR A 129 -36.95 24.31 8.42
C THR A 129 -37.62 25.34 7.53
N LEU A 130 -38.39 24.91 6.53
CA LEU A 130 -39.14 25.82 5.66
C LEU A 130 -40.21 26.58 6.45
N GLN A 131 -40.92 25.92 7.37
CA GLN A 131 -41.90 26.59 8.23
C GLN A 131 -41.25 27.74 9.01
N ASN A 132 -40.09 27.50 9.63
CA ASN A 132 -39.35 28.51 10.37
C ASN A 132 -38.80 29.63 9.47
N LEU A 133 -38.33 29.29 8.26
CA LEU A 133 -37.85 30.27 7.27
C LEU A 133 -38.97 31.23 6.85
N PHE A 134 -40.17 30.70 6.60
CA PHE A 134 -41.33 31.48 6.21
C PHE A 134 -42.16 32.00 7.40
N GLY A 135 -41.51 32.22 8.55
CA GLY A 135 -42.11 32.89 9.71
C GLY A 135 -43.28 32.13 10.36
N GLY A 136 -43.25 30.79 10.33
CA GLY A 136 -44.28 29.93 10.90
C GLY A 136 -45.40 29.55 9.94
N SER A 137 -45.36 29.97 8.67
CA SER A 137 -46.43 29.70 7.72
C SER A 137 -46.50 28.20 7.36
N THR A 138 -47.69 27.60 7.49
CA THR A 138 -47.97 26.22 7.05
C THR A 138 -48.31 26.13 5.57
N THR A 139 -48.54 27.26 4.90
CA THR A 139 -48.79 27.34 3.46
C THR A 139 -47.86 28.39 2.88
N ILE A 140 -47.00 27.99 1.94
CA ILE A 140 -46.04 28.89 1.32
C ILE A 140 -46.70 29.52 0.09
N ASP A 141 -47.34 30.66 0.30
CA ASP A 141 -48.01 31.46 -0.73
C ASP A 141 -47.22 32.74 -1.07
N SER A 142 -47.71 33.52 -2.03
CA SER A 142 -47.07 34.77 -2.46
C SER A 142 -46.87 35.78 -1.32
N THR A 143 -47.70 35.74 -0.27
CA THR A 143 -47.58 36.62 0.90
C THR A 143 -46.39 36.21 1.75
N ALA A 144 -46.26 34.92 2.07
CA ALA A 144 -45.13 34.38 2.83
C ALA A 144 -43.80 34.62 2.07
N ILE A 145 -43.80 34.38 0.76
CA ILE A 145 -42.64 34.57 -0.12
C ILE A 145 -42.24 36.05 -0.19
N SER A 146 -43.20 36.96 -0.29
CA SER A 146 -42.92 38.41 -0.35
C SER A 146 -42.38 38.96 0.97
N LYS A 147 -42.83 38.43 2.11
CA LYS A 147 -42.29 38.76 3.44
C LYS A 147 -40.83 38.34 3.57
N LEU A 148 -40.50 37.11 3.14
CA LEU A 148 -39.12 36.62 3.13
C LEU A 148 -38.24 37.48 2.20
N GLY A 149 -38.72 37.79 0.99
CA GLY A 149 -38.00 38.69 0.07
C GLY A 149 -37.70 40.06 0.69
N SER A 150 -38.62 40.59 1.50
CA SER A 150 -38.42 41.84 2.22
C SER A 150 -37.42 41.71 3.37
N SER A 151 -37.43 40.61 4.15
CA SER A 151 -36.49 40.41 5.27
C SER A 151 -35.03 40.33 4.81
N ILE A 152 -34.80 39.70 3.65
CA ILE A 152 -33.47 39.58 3.05
C ILE A 152 -33.04 40.83 2.26
N GLY A 153 -33.87 41.88 2.21
CA GLY A 153 -33.51 43.19 1.67
C GLY A 153 -33.70 43.36 0.17
N LEU A 154 -34.61 42.60 -0.46
CA LEU A 154 -35.00 42.85 -1.83
C LEU A 154 -36.06 43.98 -1.92
N SER A 155 -35.99 44.79 -2.98
CA SER A 155 -36.80 46.00 -3.14
C SER A 155 -38.12 45.81 -3.89
N SER A 156 -38.44 44.59 -4.36
CA SER A 156 -39.73 44.31 -5.02
C SER A 156 -40.83 44.09 -3.98
N SER A 157 -42.02 44.64 -4.20
CA SER A 157 -43.15 44.55 -3.28
C SER A 157 -43.93 43.24 -3.38
N THR A 158 -43.72 42.42 -4.42
CA THR A 158 -44.46 41.15 -4.59
C THR A 158 -43.67 40.12 -5.38
N TYR A 159 -43.58 38.91 -4.82
CA TYR A 159 -43.08 37.70 -5.46
C TYR A 159 -44.21 36.68 -5.52
N ASN A 160 -44.61 36.30 -6.73
CA ASN A 160 -45.78 35.45 -6.94
C ASN A 160 -45.53 33.99 -6.56
N ASP A 161 -44.28 33.53 -6.65
CA ASP A 161 -43.86 32.17 -6.35
C ASP A 161 -42.36 32.13 -5.96
N LEU A 162 -41.89 30.93 -5.59
CA LEU A 162 -40.51 30.68 -5.16
C LEU A 162 -39.49 30.88 -6.29
N GLU A 163 -39.91 30.69 -7.55
CA GLU A 163 -39.05 30.89 -8.73
C GLU A 163 -38.82 32.38 -9.02
N ALA A 164 -39.83 33.22 -8.83
CA ALA A 164 -39.71 34.67 -8.92
C ALA A 164 -38.77 35.22 -7.83
N LEU A 165 -38.88 34.71 -6.60
CA LEU A 165 -37.95 35.06 -5.52
C LEU A 165 -36.53 34.56 -5.82
N GLY A 166 -36.39 33.31 -6.23
CA GLY A 166 -35.11 32.71 -6.64
C GLY A 166 -34.42 33.50 -7.75
N THR A 167 -35.19 33.96 -8.74
CA THR A 167 -34.69 34.79 -9.86
C THR A 167 -34.25 36.17 -9.39
N ALA A 168 -34.96 36.80 -8.46
CA ALA A 168 -34.58 38.11 -7.93
C ALA A 168 -33.32 38.10 -7.07
N LEU A 169 -32.92 36.93 -6.57
CA LEU A 169 -31.65 36.74 -5.87
C LEU A 169 -30.46 36.63 -6.84
N LYS A 170 -30.69 36.32 -8.11
CA LYS A 170 -29.62 36.24 -9.12
C LYS A 170 -28.97 37.60 -9.30
N GLY A 171 -27.70 37.70 -8.93
CA GLY A 171 -26.91 38.94 -9.03
C GLY A 171 -27.00 39.86 -7.80
N ASN A 172 -27.71 39.45 -6.73
CA ASN A 172 -27.72 40.17 -5.44
C ASN A 172 -27.07 39.31 -4.35
N SER A 173 -25.74 39.35 -4.28
CA SER A 173 -24.94 38.55 -3.34
C SER A 173 -25.30 38.79 -1.87
N ASP A 174 -25.70 40.01 -1.52
CA ASP A 174 -26.01 40.38 -0.15
C ASP A 174 -27.34 39.77 0.31
N ALA A 175 -28.37 39.87 -0.51
CA ALA A 175 -29.66 39.23 -0.25
C ALA A 175 -29.55 37.70 -0.25
N ALA A 176 -28.74 37.16 -1.16
CA ALA A 176 -28.48 35.72 -1.22
C ALA A 176 -27.70 35.21 0.01
N GLY A 177 -26.70 35.97 0.47
CA GLY A 177 -26.00 35.67 1.72
C GLY A 177 -26.91 35.72 2.95
N LYS A 178 -27.81 36.71 3.02
CA LYS A 178 -28.81 36.82 4.09
C LYS A 178 -29.79 35.65 4.07
N LEU A 179 -30.32 35.28 2.91
CA LEU A 179 -31.21 34.12 2.79
C LEU A 179 -30.52 32.83 3.25
N LYS A 180 -29.26 32.63 2.89
CA LYS A 180 -28.48 31.48 3.35
C LYS A 180 -28.39 31.45 4.88
N ASN A 181 -28.13 32.59 5.51
CA ASN A 181 -28.07 32.68 6.98
C ASN A 181 -29.44 32.44 7.62
N GLU A 182 -30.52 33.04 7.10
CA GLU A 182 -31.88 32.82 7.61
C GLU A 182 -32.31 31.34 7.45
N LEU A 183 -31.91 30.68 6.37
CA LEU A 183 -32.17 29.26 6.15
C LEU A 183 -31.40 28.38 7.15
N LEU A 184 -30.15 28.71 7.45
CA LEU A 184 -29.37 28.02 8.49
C LEU A 184 -29.97 28.22 9.88
N ASP A 185 -30.39 29.44 10.21
CA ASP A 185 -31.05 29.75 11.48
C ASP A 185 -32.40 29.04 11.61
N ALA A 186 -33.16 28.97 10.53
CA ALA A 186 -34.42 28.23 10.47
C ALA A 186 -34.21 26.73 10.68
N ALA A 187 -33.15 26.16 10.09
CA ALA A 187 -32.78 24.76 10.28
C ALA A 187 -32.39 24.48 11.74
N ASN A 188 -31.57 25.35 12.33
CA ASN A 188 -31.21 25.24 13.75
C ASN A 188 -32.43 25.29 14.67
N LYS A 189 -33.39 26.18 14.39
CA LYS A 189 -34.66 26.28 15.14
C LYS A 189 -35.55 25.04 14.98
N ALA A 190 -35.53 24.42 13.80
CA ALA A 190 -36.23 23.17 13.52
C ALA A 190 -35.58 21.95 14.20
N GLY A 191 -34.45 22.12 14.91
CA GLY A 191 -33.70 20.99 15.49
C GLY A 191 -33.03 20.14 14.42
N ALA A 192 -32.63 20.74 13.29
CA ALA A 192 -32.04 20.01 12.19
C ALA A 192 -30.73 19.30 12.58
N PRO A 193 -30.50 18.08 12.07
CA PRO A 193 -29.24 17.39 12.30
C PRO A 193 -28.09 18.17 11.65
N SER A 194 -26.89 18.01 12.21
CA SER A 194 -25.64 18.60 11.71
C SER A 194 -25.39 18.34 10.23
N LEU A 195 -25.91 17.22 9.72
CA LEU A 195 -25.83 16.85 8.32
C LEU A 195 -26.59 17.84 7.42
N LEU A 196 -27.84 18.19 7.77
CA LEU A 196 -28.65 19.13 7.00
C LEU A 196 -28.05 20.54 7.07
N THR A 197 -27.73 21.03 8.28
CA THR A 197 -27.12 22.36 8.46
C THR A 197 -25.77 22.46 7.75
N GLY A 198 -24.99 21.38 7.75
CA GLY A 198 -23.73 21.27 7.04
C GLY A 198 -23.89 21.36 5.52
N ILE A 199 -24.84 20.64 4.94
CA ILE A 199 -25.14 20.73 3.50
C ILE A 199 -25.60 22.15 3.13
N LEU A 200 -26.52 22.73 3.91
CA LEU A 200 -27.00 24.10 3.68
C LEU A 200 -25.86 25.12 3.76
N SER A 201 -24.91 24.93 4.67
CA SER A 201 -23.73 25.78 4.78
C SER A 201 -22.78 25.67 3.59
N SER A 202 -22.80 24.53 2.88
CA SER A 202 -21.95 24.28 1.71
C SER A 202 -22.47 24.90 0.41
N ILE A 203 -23.76 25.26 0.36
CA ILE A 203 -24.35 25.88 -0.83
C ILE A 203 -23.71 27.26 -1.07
N ASP A 204 -23.26 27.50 -2.30
CA ASP A 204 -22.76 28.82 -2.72
C ASP A 204 -23.89 29.85 -2.56
N PRO A 205 -23.68 30.99 -1.86
CA PRO A 205 -24.66 32.06 -1.79
C PRO A 205 -25.21 32.46 -3.16
N GLY A 206 -24.40 32.48 -4.22
CA GLY A 206 -24.86 32.78 -5.58
C GLY A 206 -25.90 31.80 -6.13
N ASN A 207 -25.96 30.58 -5.60
CA ASN A 207 -26.86 29.51 -6.06
C ASN A 207 -28.00 29.22 -5.08
N ILE A 208 -28.10 29.93 -3.94
CA ILE A 208 -29.17 29.69 -2.96
C ILE A 208 -30.56 29.99 -3.52
N GLY A 209 -30.67 30.90 -4.50
CA GLY A 209 -31.93 31.16 -5.22
C GLY A 209 -32.38 29.95 -6.05
N GLU A 210 -31.44 29.13 -6.53
CA GLU A 210 -31.74 27.92 -7.30
C GLU A 210 -32.28 26.78 -6.41
N LEU A 211 -31.96 26.78 -5.11
CA LEU A 211 -32.61 25.91 -4.13
C LEU A 211 -34.10 26.25 -4.00
N LEU A 212 -34.48 27.53 -3.99
CA LEU A 212 -35.89 27.93 -3.96
C LEU A 212 -36.62 27.48 -5.23
N THR A 213 -35.96 27.61 -6.39
CA THR A 213 -36.47 27.11 -7.67
C THR A 213 -36.63 25.59 -7.66
N SER A 214 -35.72 24.83 -7.02
CA SER A 214 -35.80 23.36 -6.97
C SER A 214 -36.96 22.84 -6.15
N ILE A 215 -37.45 23.60 -5.16
CA ILE A 215 -38.56 23.19 -4.29
C ILE A 215 -39.92 23.80 -4.68
N LYS A 216 -39.99 24.56 -5.78
CA LYS A 216 -41.19 25.35 -6.16
C LYS A 216 -42.47 24.56 -6.32
N SER A 217 -42.38 23.28 -6.68
CA SER A 217 -43.54 22.38 -6.88
C SER A 217 -43.98 21.69 -5.59
N GLY A 218 -43.23 21.85 -4.49
CA GLY A 218 -43.39 21.10 -3.25
C GLY A 218 -42.96 19.63 -3.33
N ASN A 219 -42.54 19.13 -4.50
CA ASN A 219 -41.87 17.84 -4.63
C ASN A 219 -40.36 18.04 -4.44
N VAL A 220 -39.85 17.72 -3.25
CA VAL A 220 -38.45 17.96 -2.89
C VAL A 220 -37.62 16.71 -3.17
N ASN A 221 -36.91 16.70 -4.29
CA ASN A 221 -35.95 15.65 -4.63
C ASN A 221 -34.52 16.12 -4.38
N PHE A 222 -33.71 15.24 -3.78
CA PHE A 222 -32.30 15.52 -3.52
C PHE A 222 -31.49 15.78 -4.81
N GLU A 223 -31.82 15.04 -5.87
CA GLU A 223 -31.19 15.17 -7.18
C GLU A 223 -31.38 16.58 -7.76
N ASP A 224 -32.59 17.12 -7.65
CA ASP A 224 -32.94 18.46 -8.13
C ASP A 224 -32.23 19.54 -7.32
N ILE A 225 -32.07 19.33 -6.01
CA ILE A 225 -31.31 20.23 -5.14
C ILE A 225 -29.84 20.27 -5.57
N ILE A 226 -29.15 19.12 -5.65
CA ILE A 226 -27.71 19.10 -6.02
C ILE A 226 -27.49 19.73 -7.40
N LYS A 227 -28.37 19.40 -8.35
CA LYS A 227 -28.31 19.89 -9.73
C LYS A 227 -28.40 21.42 -9.77
N ASN A 228 -29.34 21.99 -9.04
CA ASN A 228 -29.64 23.41 -9.10
C ASN A 228 -28.67 24.24 -8.24
N THR A 229 -28.15 23.70 -7.13
CA THR A 229 -27.18 24.41 -6.28
C THR A 229 -25.74 24.36 -6.83
N GLY A 230 -25.48 23.63 -7.90
CA GLY A 230 -24.16 23.49 -8.52
C GLY A 230 -23.23 22.48 -7.82
N GLY A 231 -23.79 21.64 -6.95
CA GLY A 231 -23.07 20.71 -6.07
C GLY A 231 -23.33 21.00 -4.58
N ILE A 232 -23.05 20.00 -3.74
CA ILE A 232 -23.10 20.11 -2.27
C ILE A 232 -21.91 19.40 -1.64
N THR A 233 -21.53 19.76 -0.42
CA THR A 233 -20.55 19.00 0.37
C THR A 233 -21.23 18.36 1.57
N ILE A 234 -21.10 17.04 1.69
CA ILE A 234 -21.47 16.30 2.90
C ILE A 234 -20.30 16.43 3.87
N PRO A 235 -20.44 17.13 5.01
CA PRO A 235 -19.36 17.29 5.96
C PRO A 235 -19.07 16.00 6.72
N LYS A 236 -17.81 15.81 7.07
CA LYS A 236 -17.34 14.72 7.94
C LYS A 236 -17.73 14.98 9.40
N GLY A 237 -18.08 13.95 10.15
CA GLY A 237 -18.44 14.00 11.57
C GLY A 237 -19.89 14.40 11.85
N ALA A 238 -20.71 14.58 10.81
CA ALA A 238 -22.07 15.09 10.96
C ALA A 238 -23.13 13.99 11.17
N ASP A 239 -22.86 12.76 10.73
CA ASP A 239 -23.73 11.58 10.89
C ASP A 239 -22.90 10.30 10.69
N SER A 240 -23.15 9.26 11.51
CA SER A 240 -22.35 8.03 11.49
C SER A 240 -22.45 7.22 10.18
N ASP A 241 -23.62 7.22 9.55
CA ASP A 241 -23.83 6.47 8.31
C ASP A 241 -23.23 7.25 7.13
N MET A 242 -23.24 8.58 7.20
CA MET A 242 -22.54 9.44 6.24
C MET A 242 -21.02 9.36 6.39
N ASP A 243 -20.52 9.23 7.61
CA ASP A 243 -19.09 9.04 7.85
C ASP A 243 -18.62 7.68 7.33
N GLN A 244 -19.44 6.62 7.45
CA GLN A 244 -19.16 5.34 6.81
C GLN A 244 -19.09 5.47 5.30
N LEU A 245 -20.01 6.23 4.71
CA LEU A 245 -20.01 6.51 3.27
C LEU A 245 -18.77 7.31 2.85
N ILE A 246 -18.45 8.40 3.54
CA ILE A 246 -17.25 9.21 3.28
C ILE A 246 -16.00 8.34 3.38
N SER A 247 -15.91 7.51 4.43
CA SER A 247 -14.82 6.56 4.63
C SER A 247 -14.72 5.55 3.47
N ALA A 248 -15.85 5.02 3.00
CA ALA A 248 -15.88 4.09 1.86
C ALA A 248 -15.35 4.75 0.57
N PHE A 249 -15.71 6.00 0.32
CA PHE A 249 -15.21 6.76 -0.83
C PHE A 249 -13.72 7.11 -0.73
N GLU A 250 -13.24 7.54 0.44
CA GLU A 250 -11.82 7.77 0.70
C GLU A 250 -11.01 6.47 0.52
N THR A 251 -11.53 5.36 1.04
CA THR A 251 -10.91 4.02 0.94
C THR A 251 -10.81 3.58 -0.51
N MET A 252 -11.91 3.70 -1.26
CA MET A 252 -11.93 3.36 -2.68
C MET A 252 -10.92 4.20 -3.46
N LYS A 253 -10.86 5.52 -3.23
CA LYS A 253 -9.85 6.38 -3.85
C LYS A 253 -8.42 5.93 -3.53
N LYS A 254 -8.12 5.62 -2.27
CA LYS A 254 -6.78 5.14 -1.88
C LYS A 254 -6.43 3.81 -2.55
N ALA A 255 -7.39 2.88 -2.65
CA ALA A 255 -7.20 1.61 -3.33
C ALA A 255 -6.98 1.79 -4.84
N ILE A 256 -7.63 2.78 -5.45
CA ILE A 256 -7.39 3.15 -6.85
C ILE A 256 -5.96 3.66 -7.05
N GLU A 257 -5.47 4.48 -6.12
CA GLU A 257 -4.14 5.07 -6.18
C GLU A 257 -3.03 4.05 -5.87
N GLY A 258 -3.33 3.02 -5.08
CA GLY A 258 -2.43 1.89 -4.87
C GLY A 258 -3.12 0.77 -4.11
N ASN A 259 -3.10 -0.42 -4.70
CA ASN A 259 -3.66 -1.61 -4.10
C ASN A 259 -2.74 -2.81 -4.31
N GLU A 260 -2.48 -3.55 -3.23
CA GLU A 260 -1.65 -4.76 -3.29
C GLU A 260 -2.04 -5.73 -2.18
N ILE A 261 -2.04 -7.02 -2.50
CA ILE A 261 -1.85 -8.09 -1.53
C ILE A 261 -0.62 -8.87 -1.96
N SER A 262 0.34 -8.98 -1.05
CA SER A 262 1.57 -9.73 -1.23
C SER A 262 1.68 -10.80 -0.15
N ILE A 263 1.88 -12.04 -0.58
CA ILE A 263 2.11 -13.18 0.29
C ILE A 263 3.48 -13.74 -0.06
N THR A 264 4.32 -13.89 0.95
CA THR A 264 5.66 -14.46 0.81
C THR A 264 5.84 -15.59 1.80
N SER A 265 6.30 -16.75 1.34
CA SER A 265 6.74 -17.84 2.19
C SER A 265 8.18 -18.19 1.82
N GLN A 266 9.06 -18.17 2.81
CA GLN A 266 10.46 -18.54 2.63
C GLN A 266 10.81 -19.56 3.68
N ASN A 267 11.13 -20.76 3.21
CA ASN A 267 11.42 -21.89 4.04
C ASN A 267 12.79 -22.43 3.66
N GLY A 268 13.41 -23.17 4.58
CA GLY A 268 14.73 -23.71 4.30
C GLY A 268 15.14 -24.81 5.26
N LEU A 269 15.98 -25.69 4.73
CA LEU A 269 16.82 -26.61 5.48
C LEU A 269 18.27 -26.33 5.09
N VAL A 270 19.15 -26.19 6.07
CA VAL A 270 20.58 -25.92 5.84
C VAL A 270 21.44 -26.84 6.69
N LEU A 271 22.53 -27.31 6.09
CA LEU A 271 23.59 -28.05 6.75
C LEU A 271 24.92 -27.36 6.45
N GLN A 272 25.60 -26.91 7.50
CA GLN A 272 26.96 -26.42 7.46
C GLN A 272 27.89 -27.47 8.06
N ILE A 273 28.91 -27.85 7.32
CA ILE A 273 30.01 -28.69 7.78
C ILE A 273 31.18 -27.78 8.13
N GLY A 274 31.57 -27.82 9.40
CA GLY A 274 32.64 -27.00 9.96
C GLY A 274 33.99 -27.15 9.26
N GLY A 275 34.72 -26.04 9.20
CA GLY A 275 36.11 -26.00 8.74
C GLY A 275 37.08 -26.56 9.79
N ARG A 276 38.30 -26.93 9.37
CA ARG A 276 39.36 -27.39 10.30
C ARG A 276 40.09 -26.17 10.85
N GLN A 277 40.41 -26.16 12.16
CA GLN A 277 41.24 -25.10 12.75
C GLN A 277 42.63 -25.03 12.08
N PRO A 278 43.24 -23.83 12.01
CA PRO A 278 44.61 -23.68 11.53
C PRO A 278 45.54 -24.43 12.49
N THR A 279 46.54 -25.13 11.96
CA THR A 279 47.56 -25.79 12.79
C THR A 279 48.91 -25.17 12.50
N ARG A 280 49.61 -24.69 13.53
CA ARG A 280 51.04 -24.37 13.44
C ARG A 280 51.82 -25.67 13.68
N LYS A 281 52.59 -26.13 12.69
CA LYS A 281 53.57 -27.20 12.89
C LYS A 281 54.87 -26.58 13.39
N LEU A 282 55.34 -27.05 14.54
CA LEU A 282 56.70 -26.81 15.02
C LEU A 282 57.47 -28.09 14.73
N GLU A 283 58.35 -28.06 13.74
CA GLU A 283 59.29 -29.15 13.48
C GLU A 283 60.64 -28.74 14.07
N ALA A 284 61.07 -29.47 15.09
CA ALA A 284 62.41 -29.36 15.62
C ALA A 284 63.29 -30.34 14.85
N ASP A 285 64.06 -29.81 13.90
CA ASP A 285 65.13 -30.61 13.30
C ASP A 285 66.11 -30.91 14.43
N GLY A 286 66.43 -32.19 14.66
CA GLY A 286 67.16 -32.72 15.82
C GLY A 286 68.59 -32.19 16.06
N ILE A 287 68.92 -31.03 15.50
CA ILE A 287 70.13 -30.23 15.64
C ILE A 287 69.87 -28.84 16.28
N GLY A 288 68.65 -28.55 16.75
CA GLY A 288 68.35 -27.39 17.60
C GLY A 288 67.88 -26.14 16.85
N GLU A 289 67.61 -26.24 15.54
CA GLU A 289 66.97 -25.17 14.78
C GLU A 289 65.45 -25.40 14.75
N VAL A 290 64.70 -24.50 15.38
CA VAL A 290 63.22 -24.52 15.36
C VAL A 290 62.78 -23.77 14.11
N SER A 291 62.43 -24.48 13.05
CA SER A 291 61.82 -23.86 11.87
C SER A 291 60.32 -23.72 12.09
N VAL A 292 59.81 -22.48 12.07
CA VAL A 292 58.37 -22.21 12.08
C VAL A 292 57.90 -22.21 10.63
N GLN A 293 57.36 -23.33 10.15
CA GLN A 293 56.70 -23.34 8.84
C GLN A 293 55.41 -22.49 8.89
N GLU A 294 55.09 -21.85 7.76
CA GLU A 294 53.91 -21.01 7.61
C GLU A 294 52.62 -21.75 8.05
N SER A 295 51.75 -21.00 8.71
CA SER A 295 50.47 -21.50 9.24
C SER A 295 49.62 -22.09 8.12
N ASP A 296 49.28 -23.38 8.19
CA ASP A 296 48.17 -23.94 7.40
C ASP A 296 46.89 -23.18 7.83
N ASN A 297 46.28 -22.42 6.92
CA ASN A 297 45.06 -21.64 7.18
C ASN A 297 43.84 -22.54 7.52
N GLY A 298 44.01 -23.86 7.43
CA GLY A 298 42.98 -24.84 7.68
C GLY A 298 42.00 -24.94 6.51
N ARG A 299 41.07 -25.88 6.59
CA ARG A 299 40.00 -26.01 5.60
C ARG A 299 38.89 -25.03 5.94
N GLY A 300 38.38 -24.29 4.95
CA GLY A 300 37.16 -23.50 5.10
C GLY A 300 35.93 -24.37 5.40
N ALA A 301 34.80 -23.74 5.72
CA ALA A 301 33.55 -24.45 5.94
C ALA A 301 32.76 -24.56 4.62
N VAL A 302 32.00 -25.65 4.50
CA VAL A 302 31.09 -25.89 3.37
C VAL A 302 29.67 -25.93 3.90
N ALA A 303 28.71 -25.39 3.15
CA ALA A 303 27.30 -25.53 3.48
C ALA A 303 26.48 -25.91 2.26
N ILE A 304 25.38 -26.62 2.50
CA ILE A 304 24.34 -26.92 1.51
C ILE A 304 22.98 -26.50 2.07
N GLY A 305 22.13 -25.97 1.21
CA GLY A 305 20.76 -25.60 1.56
C GLY A 305 19.74 -26.16 0.57
N ILE A 306 18.51 -26.31 1.05
CA ILE A 306 17.33 -26.52 0.21
C ILE A 306 16.32 -25.47 0.66
N LEU A 307 16.04 -24.49 -0.20
CA LEU A 307 15.31 -23.27 0.14
C LEU A 307 14.04 -23.12 -0.73
N PRO A 308 12.94 -23.82 -0.40
CA PRO A 308 11.67 -23.66 -1.09
C PRO A 308 10.97 -22.35 -0.70
N GLN A 309 10.57 -21.59 -1.70
CA GLN A 309 10.05 -20.24 -1.57
C GLN A 309 8.85 -20.04 -2.49
N VAL A 310 7.88 -19.27 -2.03
CA VAL A 310 6.70 -18.85 -2.79
C VAL A 310 6.48 -17.36 -2.59
N PHE A 311 6.31 -16.64 -3.68
CA PHE A 311 6.01 -15.22 -3.69
C PHE A 311 4.77 -15.00 -4.56
N ALA A 312 3.74 -14.39 -4.00
CA ALA A 312 2.54 -14.01 -4.72
C ALA A 312 2.29 -12.52 -4.49
N SER A 313 2.03 -11.78 -5.56
CA SER A 313 1.71 -10.35 -5.52
C SER A 313 0.53 -10.10 -6.44
N ILE A 314 -0.55 -9.53 -5.92
CA ILE A 314 -1.77 -9.21 -6.66
C ILE A 314 -2.10 -7.74 -6.42
N SER A 315 -2.33 -7.01 -7.51
CA SER A 315 -2.68 -5.59 -7.53
C SER A 315 -3.66 -5.32 -8.68
N ALA A 316 -4.24 -4.13 -8.77
CA ALA A 316 -5.02 -3.76 -9.95
C ALA A 316 -4.45 -2.49 -10.58
N GLN A 317 -4.14 -2.57 -11.87
CA GLN A 317 -3.87 -1.39 -12.65
C GLN A 317 -5.19 -0.76 -13.05
N ILE A 318 -5.57 0.31 -12.35
CA ILE A 318 -6.73 1.12 -12.70
C ILE A 318 -6.44 1.91 -13.96
N ASP A 319 -7.40 1.93 -14.90
CA ASP A 319 -7.28 2.73 -16.12
C ASP A 319 -7.10 4.22 -15.76
N PRO A 320 -6.02 4.88 -16.21
CA PRO A 320 -5.74 6.27 -15.86
C PRO A 320 -6.84 7.26 -16.28
N ASN A 321 -7.65 6.91 -17.28
CA ASN A 321 -8.77 7.73 -17.74
C ASN A 321 -10.04 7.52 -16.91
N HIS A 322 -10.16 6.37 -16.22
CA HIS A 322 -11.35 5.96 -15.46
C HIS A 322 -11.07 5.95 -13.94
N ARG A 323 -10.74 7.13 -13.40
CA ARG A 323 -10.40 7.31 -11.96
C ARG A 323 -11.40 8.17 -11.19
N ARG A 324 -12.42 8.71 -11.85
CA ARG A 324 -13.46 9.51 -11.20
C ARG A 324 -14.49 8.57 -10.59
N LEU A 325 -15.00 8.90 -9.41
CA LEU A 325 -16.07 8.13 -8.81
C LEU A 325 -17.41 8.72 -9.22
N ILE A 326 -17.96 8.18 -10.30
CA ILE A 326 -19.22 8.63 -10.88
C ILE A 326 -20.22 7.48 -10.77
N VAL A 327 -21.35 7.75 -10.13
CA VAL A 327 -22.43 6.77 -9.94
C VAL A 327 -23.71 7.30 -10.55
N GLY A 328 -24.47 6.41 -11.21
CA GLY A 328 -25.84 6.71 -11.60
C GLY A 328 -26.78 6.44 -10.42
N ILE A 329 -27.63 7.40 -10.11
CA ILE A 329 -28.68 7.28 -9.10
C ILE A 329 -30.05 7.58 -9.71
N GLY A 330 -31.12 7.17 -9.03
CA GLY A 330 -32.50 7.33 -9.49
C GLY A 330 -33.26 6.01 -9.45
N SER A 331 -34.57 6.08 -9.20
CA SER A 331 -35.43 4.89 -9.13
C SER A 331 -35.49 4.21 -10.51
N GLY A 332 -35.04 2.96 -10.59
CA GLY A 332 -34.96 2.23 -11.86
C GLY A 332 -33.85 2.76 -12.79
N CYS A 333 -32.82 3.42 -12.25
CA CYS A 333 -31.66 3.82 -13.01
C CYS A 333 -30.96 2.61 -13.65
N ASP A 334 -30.86 2.63 -14.97
CA ASP A 334 -30.00 1.73 -15.74
C ASP A 334 -28.75 2.49 -16.20
N PRO A 335 -27.60 2.32 -15.52
CA PRO A 335 -26.38 3.06 -15.86
C PRO A 335 -25.78 2.65 -17.22
N LYS A 336 -26.23 1.56 -17.85
CA LYS A 336 -25.76 1.16 -19.19
C LYS A 336 -26.40 2.01 -20.28
N THR A 337 -27.68 2.31 -20.13
CA THR A 337 -28.47 3.10 -21.09
C THR A 337 -28.60 4.56 -20.67
N GLY A 338 -28.30 4.87 -19.40
CA GLY A 338 -28.57 6.17 -18.76
C GLY A 338 -30.05 6.41 -18.49
N ALA A 339 -30.92 5.43 -18.72
CA ALA A 339 -32.36 5.57 -18.50
C ALA A 339 -32.65 5.76 -17.01
N ASN A 340 -33.46 6.79 -16.69
CA ASN A 340 -33.83 7.16 -15.32
C ASN A 340 -32.64 7.42 -14.38
N CYS A 341 -31.47 7.77 -14.93
CA CYS A 341 -30.27 8.04 -14.14
C CYS A 341 -29.95 9.53 -14.07
N THR A 342 -29.71 10.00 -12.85
CA THR A 342 -28.93 11.20 -12.57
C THR A 342 -27.51 10.77 -12.19
N PHE A 343 -26.50 11.22 -12.92
CA PHE A 343 -25.11 10.86 -12.61
C PHE A 343 -24.49 11.86 -11.65
N ILE A 344 -23.89 11.35 -10.57
CA ILE A 344 -23.23 12.16 -9.54
C ILE A 344 -21.76 11.76 -9.45
N GLU A 345 -20.88 12.75 -9.48
CA GLU A 345 -19.48 12.61 -9.09
C GLU A 345 -19.32 12.85 -7.60
N ALA A 346 -18.71 11.89 -6.91
CA ALA A 346 -18.29 12.02 -5.51
C ALA A 346 -16.79 12.33 -5.46
N THR A 347 -16.44 13.49 -4.89
CA THR A 347 -15.07 13.94 -4.69
C THR A 347 -14.74 14.03 -3.21
N PRO A 348 -13.95 13.10 -2.65
CA PRO A 348 -13.47 13.20 -1.27
C PRO A 348 -12.52 14.39 -1.10
N GLY A 349 -12.71 15.14 -0.01
CA GLY A 349 -11.86 16.26 0.40
C GLY A 349 -11.63 16.27 1.92
N GLY A 350 -10.77 17.17 2.41
CA GLY A 350 -10.39 17.20 3.83
C GLY A 350 -11.56 17.44 4.80
N ASN A 351 -12.61 18.12 4.35
CA ASN A 351 -13.76 18.50 5.17
C ASN A 351 -15.01 17.63 4.93
N GLY A 352 -14.95 16.61 4.06
CA GLY A 352 -16.12 15.82 3.67
C GLY A 352 -16.07 15.30 2.23
N VAL A 353 -17.22 14.94 1.67
CA VAL A 353 -17.35 14.51 0.26
C VAL A 353 -18.22 15.49 -0.50
N SER A 354 -17.67 16.06 -1.57
CA SER A 354 -18.41 16.91 -2.50
C SER A 354 -19.14 16.05 -3.52
N LEU A 355 -20.45 16.28 -3.66
CA LEU A 355 -21.31 15.64 -4.65
C LEU A 355 -21.69 16.66 -5.71
N LYS A 356 -21.52 16.28 -6.98
CA LYS A 356 -21.87 17.13 -8.12
C LYS A 356 -22.63 16.33 -9.17
N VAL A 357 -23.80 16.80 -9.58
CA VAL A 357 -24.51 16.25 -10.74
C VAL A 357 -23.74 16.57 -12.02
N LEU A 358 -23.59 15.58 -12.89
CA LEU A 358 -22.91 15.70 -14.18
C LEU A 358 -23.92 15.83 -15.33
N GLY A 359 -23.50 16.51 -16.41
CA GLY A 359 -24.33 16.83 -17.59
C GLY A 359 -24.86 18.27 -17.62
N THR A 360 -25.15 18.81 -18.81
CA THR A 360 -25.72 20.16 -19.00
C THR A 360 -27.25 20.13 -19.08
N ALA A 361 -27.90 21.19 -18.60
CA ALA A 361 -29.36 21.31 -18.59
C ALA A 361 -29.93 21.64 -19.99
N GLN A 362 -30.28 20.64 -20.82
CA GLN A 362 -31.25 20.68 -21.94
C GLN A 362 -31.34 19.27 -22.60
N PRO A 363 -32.47 18.92 -23.27
CA PRO A 363 -33.57 18.01 -22.86
C PRO A 363 -33.14 16.56 -22.48
N PRO A 364 -34.08 15.68 -22.02
CA PRO A 364 -33.73 14.49 -21.26
C PRO A 364 -33.17 13.30 -22.07
N PRO A 365 -32.27 12.50 -21.43
CA PRO A 365 -31.65 12.80 -20.14
C PRO A 365 -30.41 13.69 -20.35
N PRO A 366 -30.12 14.65 -19.44
CA PRO A 366 -28.82 15.32 -19.36
C PRO A 366 -27.78 14.27 -18.99
N SER A 367 -27.21 13.64 -20.00
CA SER A 367 -26.58 12.34 -19.79
C SER A 367 -25.15 12.55 -19.32
N GLY A 368 -24.99 12.81 -18.02
CA GLY A 368 -23.72 12.53 -17.33
C GLY A 368 -23.23 11.08 -17.55
N LEU A 369 -24.01 10.25 -18.25
CA LEU A 369 -23.64 9.02 -18.93
C LEU A 369 -22.34 9.14 -19.74
N ASP A 370 -22.10 10.26 -20.43
CA ASP A 370 -20.88 10.45 -21.21
C ASP A 370 -19.65 10.57 -20.29
N ASP A 371 -19.75 11.38 -19.24
CA ASP A 371 -18.74 11.47 -18.19
C ASP A 371 -18.56 10.13 -17.45
N TYR A 372 -19.68 9.46 -17.14
CA TYR A 372 -19.69 8.16 -16.50
C TYR A 372 -18.93 7.15 -17.37
N ASN A 373 -19.30 6.99 -18.64
CA ASN A 373 -18.69 6.03 -19.56
C ASN A 373 -17.22 6.33 -19.84
N LYS A 374 -16.81 7.60 -19.91
CA LYS A 374 -15.44 8.02 -20.25
C LYS A 374 -14.51 8.12 -19.05
N SER A 375 -15.04 8.21 -17.83
CA SER A 375 -14.20 8.55 -16.67
C SER A 375 -14.57 7.90 -15.35
N SER A 376 -15.72 7.22 -15.25
CA SER A 376 -16.07 6.49 -14.03
C SER A 376 -15.15 5.30 -13.85
N ILE A 377 -14.67 5.08 -12.63
CA ILE A 377 -14.04 3.81 -12.29
C ILE A 377 -14.95 2.61 -12.56
N LEU A 378 -16.27 2.77 -12.57
CA LEU A 378 -17.16 1.63 -12.79
C LEU A 378 -17.18 1.14 -14.24
N THR A 379 -16.80 1.97 -15.21
CA THR A 379 -16.88 1.65 -16.65
C THR A 379 -15.54 1.35 -17.30
N GLY A 380 -14.43 1.69 -16.63
CA GLY A 380 -13.08 1.42 -17.13
C GLY A 380 -12.77 -0.07 -17.27
N ASN A 381 -11.89 -0.40 -18.20
CA ASN A 381 -11.25 -1.72 -18.28
C ASN A 381 -10.06 -1.73 -17.33
N HIS A 382 -10.25 -2.28 -16.13
CA HIS A 382 -9.19 -2.38 -15.13
C HIS A 382 -8.44 -3.67 -15.34
N THR A 383 -7.11 -3.63 -15.27
CA THR A 383 -6.33 -4.86 -15.44
C THR A 383 -5.85 -5.32 -14.08
N PRO A 384 -6.41 -6.40 -13.48
CA PRO A 384 -5.78 -7.02 -12.34
C PRO A 384 -4.40 -7.51 -12.79
N TYR A 385 -3.40 -7.24 -11.98
CA TYR A 385 -2.04 -7.68 -12.21
C TYR A 385 -1.62 -8.57 -11.06
N GLY A 386 -1.53 -9.87 -11.33
CA GLY A 386 -1.08 -10.89 -10.39
C GLY A 386 0.19 -11.56 -10.89
N VAL A 387 1.15 -11.80 -10.01
CA VAL A 387 2.32 -12.63 -10.28
C VAL A 387 2.50 -13.61 -9.14
N VAL A 388 2.60 -14.89 -9.48
CA VAL A 388 2.96 -15.95 -8.54
C VAL A 388 4.27 -16.57 -9.02
N LEU A 389 5.25 -16.63 -8.13
CA LEU A 389 6.56 -17.21 -8.35
C LEU A 389 6.82 -18.25 -7.26
N GLY A 390 6.89 -19.51 -7.66
CA GLY A 390 7.41 -20.59 -6.82
C GLY A 390 8.84 -20.91 -7.24
N LEU A 391 9.77 -21.05 -6.28
CA LEU A 391 11.13 -21.47 -6.58
C LEU A 391 11.74 -22.29 -5.45
N VAL A 392 12.65 -23.19 -5.81
CA VAL A 392 13.51 -23.93 -4.89
C VAL A 392 14.95 -23.57 -5.23
N GLU A 393 15.64 -22.91 -4.30
CA GLU A 393 17.08 -22.69 -4.42
C GLU A 393 17.83 -23.80 -3.69
N ILE A 394 18.82 -24.39 -4.35
CA ILE A 394 19.76 -25.36 -3.78
C ILE A 394 21.16 -24.75 -3.84
N PRO A 395 21.54 -23.91 -2.87
CA PRO A 395 22.89 -23.37 -2.77
C PRO A 395 23.88 -24.39 -2.23
N ILE A 396 25.09 -24.38 -2.78
CA ILE A 396 26.27 -25.03 -2.21
C ILE A 396 27.30 -23.92 -2.01
N ALA A 397 27.72 -23.71 -0.77
CA ALA A 397 28.56 -22.57 -0.41
C ALA A 397 29.86 -23.01 0.24
N TYR A 398 30.90 -22.21 0.03
CA TYR A 398 32.19 -22.36 0.67
C TYR A 398 32.62 -21.00 1.22
N GLY A 399 33.11 -20.99 2.47
CA GLY A 399 33.67 -19.81 3.12
C GLY A 399 35.02 -20.09 3.75
N HIS A 400 35.94 -19.12 3.63
CA HIS A 400 37.30 -19.25 4.13
C HIS A 400 37.76 -17.97 4.83
N THR A 401 38.60 -18.12 5.87
CA THR A 401 39.17 -17.01 6.63
C THR A 401 40.63 -16.80 6.25
N PHE A 402 40.95 -15.57 5.89
CA PHE A 402 42.31 -15.08 5.73
C PHE A 402 42.69 -14.27 6.96
N TYR A 403 43.66 -14.77 7.71
CA TYR A 403 44.19 -14.09 8.90
C TYR A 403 45.21 -13.04 8.48
N THR A 404 44.99 -11.78 8.85
CA THR A 404 45.92 -10.68 8.57
C THR A 404 46.27 -9.93 9.84
N ARG A 405 47.35 -9.14 9.82
CA ARG A 405 47.73 -8.30 10.96
C ARG A 405 46.69 -7.22 11.29
N SER A 406 45.91 -6.78 10.30
CA SER A 406 44.85 -5.79 10.48
C SER A 406 43.53 -6.38 11.00
N GLY A 407 43.37 -7.69 10.92
CA GLY A 407 42.13 -8.39 11.28
C GLY A 407 41.85 -9.60 10.40
N ASP A 408 40.73 -10.25 10.66
CA ASP A 408 40.30 -11.44 9.93
C ASP A 408 39.42 -11.02 8.74
N ILE A 409 39.80 -11.45 7.54
CA ILE A 409 39.02 -11.26 6.32
C ILE A 409 38.44 -12.60 5.92
N ASN A 410 37.13 -12.74 5.97
CA ASN A 410 36.43 -13.93 5.52
C ASN A 410 35.83 -13.65 4.14
N VAL A 411 35.97 -14.60 3.22
CA VAL A 411 35.40 -14.53 1.88
C VAL A 411 34.59 -15.79 1.66
N GLY A 412 33.44 -15.65 0.98
CA GLY A 412 32.61 -16.79 0.63
C GLY A 412 31.96 -16.66 -0.74
N ILE A 413 31.64 -17.82 -1.30
CA ILE A 413 30.99 -18.00 -2.59
C ILE A 413 29.88 -19.03 -2.46
N ALA A 414 28.76 -18.82 -3.13
CA ALA A 414 27.63 -19.74 -3.15
C ALA A 414 27.01 -19.80 -4.55
N PRO A 415 27.45 -20.74 -5.42
CA PRO A 415 26.63 -21.16 -6.55
C PRO A 415 25.33 -21.80 -6.06
N LYS A 416 24.24 -21.55 -6.77
CA LYS A 416 22.93 -22.13 -6.47
C LYS A 416 22.24 -22.62 -7.73
N PHE A 417 21.69 -23.83 -7.64
CA PHE A 417 20.73 -24.32 -8.63
C PHE A 417 19.34 -23.81 -8.26
N ILE A 418 18.56 -23.37 -9.25
CA ILE A 418 17.23 -22.80 -9.04
C ILE A 418 16.26 -23.54 -9.96
N LEU A 419 15.27 -24.18 -9.34
CA LEU A 419 14.10 -24.72 -10.02
C LEU A 419 12.91 -23.82 -9.72
N ALA A 420 12.28 -23.24 -10.72
CA ALA A 420 11.24 -22.24 -10.52
C ALA A 420 10.08 -22.36 -11.51
N SER A 421 8.90 -21.93 -11.09
CA SER A 421 7.76 -21.65 -11.96
C SER A 421 7.21 -20.27 -11.65
N ALA A 422 6.87 -19.52 -12.70
CA ALA A 422 6.26 -18.21 -12.57
C ALA A 422 4.99 -18.14 -13.42
N TYR A 423 3.94 -17.56 -12.88
CA TYR A 423 2.66 -17.37 -13.53
C TYR A 423 2.25 -15.90 -13.40
N ARG A 424 1.81 -15.30 -14.50
CA ARG A 424 1.28 -13.93 -14.52
C ARG A 424 -0.19 -13.97 -14.88
N TYR A 425 -1.00 -13.30 -14.06
CA TYR A 425 -2.39 -13.01 -14.30
C TYR A 425 -2.52 -11.54 -14.71
N ASN A 426 -3.05 -11.28 -15.90
CA ASN A 426 -3.25 -9.93 -16.44
C ASN A 426 -4.51 -9.80 -17.30
N THR A 427 -5.51 -10.66 -17.09
CA THR A 427 -6.76 -10.61 -17.84
C THR A 427 -7.59 -9.42 -17.37
N PRO A 428 -7.93 -8.45 -18.23
CA PRO A 428 -8.74 -7.29 -17.84
C PRO A 428 -10.08 -7.70 -17.22
N ILE A 429 -10.50 -6.99 -16.18
CA ILE A 429 -11.81 -7.11 -15.54
C ILE A 429 -12.60 -5.82 -15.76
N SER A 430 -13.90 -5.98 -15.98
CA SER A 430 -14.85 -4.87 -15.99
C SER A 430 -15.75 -5.02 -14.77
N PHE A 431 -15.92 -3.96 -13.99
CA PHE A 431 -16.84 -3.96 -12.85
C PHE A 431 -18.31 -3.98 -13.28
N THR A 432 -18.60 -3.81 -14.57
CA THR A 432 -19.96 -3.95 -15.14
C THR A 432 -20.30 -5.37 -15.58
N ASP A 433 -19.32 -6.27 -15.63
CA ASP A 433 -19.55 -7.69 -15.92
C ASP A 433 -19.92 -8.43 -14.62
N PRO A 434 -21.09 -9.06 -14.53
CA PRO A 434 -21.53 -9.78 -13.34
C PRO A 434 -20.71 -11.04 -13.02
N LYS A 435 -19.78 -11.48 -13.89
CA LYS A 435 -18.97 -12.70 -13.67
C LYS A 435 -17.48 -12.39 -13.70
N LEU A 436 -16.87 -12.26 -12.52
CA LEU A 436 -15.41 -12.34 -12.37
C LEU A 436 -14.99 -13.82 -12.45
N ASP A 437 -14.60 -14.27 -13.65
CA ASP A 437 -14.12 -15.65 -13.89
C ASP A 437 -12.58 -15.68 -13.83
N VAL A 438 -12.03 -15.81 -12.62
CA VAL A 438 -10.58 -15.96 -12.41
C VAL A 438 -10.20 -17.42 -12.62
N LYS A 439 -9.79 -17.77 -13.85
CA LYS A 439 -9.32 -19.11 -14.20
C LYS A 439 -7.80 -19.21 -14.15
N PHE A 440 -7.29 -20.08 -13.27
CA PHE A 440 -5.89 -20.50 -13.27
C PHE A 440 -5.75 -21.74 -14.16
N ASP A 441 -5.17 -21.59 -15.35
CA ASP A 441 -4.88 -22.73 -16.21
C ASP A 441 -3.57 -23.41 -15.78
N THR A 442 -3.70 -24.44 -14.97
CA THR A 442 -2.58 -25.24 -14.46
C THR A 442 -1.81 -25.96 -15.56
N ASN A 443 -2.40 -26.16 -16.75
CA ASN A 443 -1.73 -26.84 -17.87
C ASN A 443 -0.65 -25.97 -18.54
N THR A 444 -0.66 -24.66 -18.27
CA THR A 444 0.29 -23.71 -18.87
C THR A 444 1.55 -23.50 -18.02
N ILE A 445 1.63 -24.13 -16.83
CA ILE A 445 2.74 -23.95 -15.90
C ILE A 445 4.03 -24.51 -16.50
N GLN A 446 5.00 -23.62 -16.75
CA GLN A 446 6.33 -23.98 -17.21
C GLN A 446 7.33 -23.95 -16.05
N MET A 447 8.10 -25.03 -15.93
CA MET A 447 9.23 -25.10 -15.00
C MET A 447 10.50 -24.59 -15.70
N THR A 448 11.17 -23.63 -15.09
CA THR A 448 12.49 -23.13 -15.50
C THR A 448 13.57 -23.67 -14.57
N GLN A 449 14.67 -24.13 -15.16
CA GLN A 449 15.89 -24.48 -14.44
C GLN A 449 16.96 -23.44 -14.76
N THR A 450 17.60 -22.89 -13.74
CA THR A 450 18.64 -21.87 -13.90
C THR A 450 19.64 -21.92 -12.75
N PHE A 451 20.66 -21.08 -12.79
CA PHE A 451 21.70 -21.00 -11.77
C PHE A 451 21.86 -19.57 -11.28
N GLY A 452 22.14 -19.40 -10.00
CA GLY A 452 22.52 -18.14 -9.37
C GLY A 452 23.94 -18.20 -8.81
N LEU A 453 24.53 -17.03 -8.57
CA LEU A 453 25.82 -16.90 -7.89
C LEU A 453 25.77 -15.78 -6.87
N ASP A 454 26.11 -16.12 -5.62
CA ASP A 454 26.19 -15.17 -4.51
C ASP A 454 27.65 -15.10 -4.00
N LEU A 455 28.11 -13.90 -3.64
CA LEU A 455 29.43 -13.62 -3.07
C LEU A 455 29.31 -12.83 -1.78
N GLY A 456 30.24 -13.08 -0.86
CA GLY A 456 30.22 -12.47 0.46
C GLY A 456 31.62 -12.17 0.99
N VAL A 457 31.71 -11.10 1.79
CA VAL A 457 32.90 -10.73 2.56
C VAL A 457 32.49 -10.37 3.99
N LEU A 458 33.33 -10.71 4.96
CA LEU A 458 33.20 -10.29 6.36
C LEU A 458 34.57 -9.89 6.91
N TYR A 459 34.66 -8.71 7.49
CA TYR A 459 35.86 -8.21 8.14
C TYR A 459 35.66 -8.07 9.64
N THR A 460 36.60 -8.63 10.42
CA THR A 460 36.69 -8.47 11.87
C THR A 460 38.02 -7.77 12.20
N PRO A 461 38.02 -6.49 12.60
CA PRO A 461 39.25 -5.75 12.84
C PRO A 461 40.02 -6.32 14.05
N ALA A 462 41.35 -6.40 13.96
CA ALA A 462 42.19 -6.92 15.05
C ALA A 462 42.11 -6.05 16.32
N PHE A 463 41.91 -4.73 16.16
CA PHE A 463 41.78 -3.79 17.29
C PHE A 463 40.39 -3.83 17.95
N LEU A 464 39.41 -4.48 17.34
CA LEU A 464 38.04 -4.58 17.85
C LEU A 464 37.43 -5.94 17.48
N PRO A 465 37.88 -7.04 18.12
CA PRO A 465 37.56 -8.41 17.71
C PRO A 465 36.07 -8.77 17.81
N ASN A 466 35.31 -8.01 18.60
CA ASN A 466 33.86 -8.19 18.77
C ASN A 466 33.03 -7.48 17.69
N LEU A 467 33.66 -6.67 16.83
CA LEU A 467 33.01 -5.98 15.71
C LEU A 467 33.15 -6.78 14.43
N ASN A 468 32.04 -6.96 13.72
CA ASN A 468 32.03 -7.60 12.41
C ASN A 468 31.35 -6.69 11.39
N ILE A 469 31.97 -6.52 10.23
CA ILE A 469 31.45 -5.72 9.12
C ILE A 469 31.31 -6.63 7.91
N GLY A 470 30.11 -6.76 7.38
CA GLY A 470 29.79 -7.67 6.28
C GLY A 470 29.26 -6.95 5.05
N LEU A 471 29.53 -7.54 3.89
CA LEU A 471 28.95 -7.16 2.61
C LEU A 471 28.61 -8.43 1.83
N VAL A 472 27.42 -8.47 1.24
CA VAL A 472 26.97 -9.56 0.37
C VAL A 472 26.44 -9.00 -0.94
N ALA A 473 26.71 -9.72 -2.03
CA ALA A 473 26.08 -9.52 -3.32
C ALA A 473 25.46 -10.84 -3.79
N LYS A 474 24.15 -10.84 -4.02
CA LYS A 474 23.39 -12.01 -4.49
C LYS A 474 23.01 -11.90 -5.94
N ASN A 475 22.78 -13.04 -6.58
CA ASN A 475 22.31 -13.17 -7.96
C ASN A 475 23.17 -12.36 -8.94
N LEU A 476 24.50 -12.47 -8.83
CA LEU A 476 25.44 -11.68 -9.64
C LEU A 476 25.23 -11.85 -11.15
N ASN A 477 24.78 -13.04 -11.58
CA ASN A 477 24.44 -13.35 -12.96
C ASN A 477 22.97 -13.04 -13.34
N ALA A 478 22.17 -12.55 -12.39
CA ALA A 478 20.79 -12.12 -12.53
C ALA A 478 19.89 -13.09 -13.35
N PRO A 479 19.66 -14.32 -12.85
CA PRO A 479 19.00 -15.39 -13.60
C PRO A 479 17.55 -15.04 -13.94
N LYS A 480 17.06 -15.66 -15.02
CA LYS A 480 15.73 -15.42 -15.59
C LYS A 480 14.85 -16.66 -15.42
N ILE A 481 13.59 -16.42 -15.09
CA ILE A 481 12.56 -17.43 -14.87
C ILE A 481 11.43 -17.13 -15.85
N ASN A 482 11.11 -18.06 -16.74
CA ASN A 482 10.12 -17.82 -17.79
C ASN A 482 8.72 -17.71 -17.18
N LEU A 483 7.91 -16.79 -17.71
CA LEU A 483 6.51 -16.64 -17.34
C LEU A 483 5.64 -17.64 -18.11
N SER A 484 4.82 -18.38 -17.38
CA SER A 484 3.85 -19.31 -17.94
C SER A 484 2.74 -18.56 -18.71
N GLY A 485 2.35 -19.06 -19.88
CA GLY A 485 1.21 -18.54 -20.65
C GLY A 485 1.41 -17.21 -21.38
N SER A 486 2.63 -16.63 -21.41
CA SER A 486 2.91 -15.38 -22.15
C SER A 486 4.40 -15.18 -22.42
N ASP A 487 4.74 -14.29 -23.36
CA ASP A 487 6.12 -13.84 -23.53
C ASP A 487 6.58 -12.99 -22.32
N GLY A 488 7.75 -13.32 -21.78
CA GLY A 488 8.38 -12.58 -20.68
C GLY A 488 9.09 -13.47 -19.66
N TYR A 489 9.72 -12.81 -18.68
CA TYR A 489 10.44 -13.47 -17.60
C TYR A 489 10.38 -12.65 -16.30
N VAL A 490 10.42 -13.33 -15.17
CA VAL A 490 10.81 -12.75 -13.87
C VAL A 490 12.33 -12.83 -13.77
N ARG A 491 12.99 -11.74 -13.41
CA ARG A 491 14.45 -11.71 -13.26
C ARG A 491 14.79 -11.64 -11.77
N LEU A 492 15.63 -12.54 -11.29
CA LEU A 492 16.20 -12.39 -9.95
C LEU A 492 17.33 -11.35 -10.06
N THR A 493 17.02 -10.09 -9.80
CA THR A 493 17.99 -8.99 -9.91
C THR A 493 19.10 -9.13 -8.88
N GLN A 494 20.22 -8.46 -9.16
CA GLN A 494 21.33 -8.37 -8.21
C GLN A 494 20.86 -7.65 -6.94
N GLN A 495 21.23 -8.19 -5.78
CA GLN A 495 20.91 -7.61 -4.48
C GLN A 495 22.22 -7.35 -3.74
N VAL A 496 22.38 -6.17 -3.13
CA VAL A 496 23.59 -5.81 -2.38
C VAL A 496 23.19 -5.32 -0.99
N ARG A 497 23.73 -5.96 0.05
CA ARG A 497 23.43 -5.63 1.44
C ARG A 497 24.71 -5.55 2.25
N ALA A 498 24.79 -4.52 3.08
CA ALA A 498 25.85 -4.34 4.07
C ALA A 498 25.28 -4.59 5.46
N GLY A 499 26.12 -5.06 6.37
CA GLY A 499 25.72 -5.35 7.74
C GLY A 499 26.85 -5.11 8.72
N VAL A 500 26.48 -4.86 9.97
CA VAL A 500 27.39 -4.71 11.10
C VAL A 500 26.83 -5.48 12.28
N SER A 501 27.69 -6.19 13.01
CA SER A 501 27.32 -6.78 14.30
C SER A 501 28.38 -6.48 15.35
N TYR A 502 27.93 -6.34 16.59
CA TYR A 502 28.80 -6.08 17.73
C TYR A 502 28.38 -6.95 18.92
N GLU A 503 29.30 -7.82 19.33
CA GLU A 503 29.15 -8.69 20.51
C GLU A 503 29.52 -7.88 21.75
N MET A 504 28.52 -7.23 22.36
CA MET A 504 28.71 -6.38 23.54
C MET A 504 29.12 -7.20 24.76
N LEU A 505 28.44 -8.32 24.96
CA LEU A 505 28.67 -9.29 26.03
C LEU A 505 28.52 -10.68 25.42
N ASN A 506 29.02 -11.71 26.09
CA ASN A 506 28.92 -13.10 25.59
C ASN A 506 27.48 -13.55 25.32
N PHE A 507 26.49 -12.95 26.00
CA PHE A 507 25.07 -13.22 25.82
C PHE A 507 24.35 -12.12 25.02
N LEU A 508 24.98 -10.99 24.69
CA LEU A 508 24.31 -9.81 24.13
C LEU A 508 24.98 -9.35 22.85
N THR A 509 24.25 -9.41 21.74
CA THR A 509 24.72 -8.99 20.42
C THR A 509 23.80 -7.93 19.81
N LEU A 510 24.39 -6.89 19.24
CA LEU A 510 23.69 -5.91 18.40
C LEU A 510 23.95 -6.22 16.93
N ALA A 511 22.94 -6.05 16.08
CA ALA A 511 23.09 -6.20 14.63
C ALA A 511 22.30 -5.14 13.87
N LEU A 512 22.84 -4.70 12.75
CA LEU A 512 22.21 -3.74 11.83
C LEU A 512 22.58 -4.10 10.40
N ASP A 513 21.60 -4.16 9.51
CA ASP A 513 21.76 -4.37 8.08
C ASP A 513 21.06 -3.27 7.29
N VAL A 514 21.61 -2.95 6.12
CA VAL A 514 21.03 -2.03 5.15
C VAL A 514 21.19 -2.56 3.73
N ASP A 515 20.10 -2.58 2.98
CA ASP A 515 20.13 -2.77 1.54
C ASP A 515 20.85 -1.58 0.90
N VAL A 516 22.04 -1.82 0.34
CA VAL A 516 22.87 -0.77 -0.27
C VAL A 516 22.21 -0.26 -1.55
N LEU A 517 21.54 -1.14 -2.29
CA LEU A 517 20.81 -0.83 -3.51
C LEU A 517 19.32 -1.15 -3.33
N PRO A 518 18.40 -0.33 -3.86
CA PRO A 518 16.98 -0.68 -3.92
C PRO A 518 16.78 -1.95 -4.75
N ASN A 519 16.07 -2.92 -4.18
CA ASN A 519 15.72 -4.18 -4.82
C ASN A 519 14.41 -4.03 -5.60
N ASP A 520 14.32 -4.68 -6.77
CA ASP A 520 13.07 -4.79 -7.52
C ASP A 520 12.11 -5.80 -6.85
N THR A 521 10.80 -5.60 -6.99
CA THR A 521 9.77 -6.48 -6.41
C THR A 521 8.88 -7.09 -7.50
N LEU A 522 7.95 -7.96 -7.09
CA LEU A 522 6.89 -8.48 -7.98
C LEU A 522 5.69 -7.53 -8.11
N SER A 523 5.71 -6.43 -7.35
CA SER A 523 4.60 -5.48 -7.30
C SER A 523 4.75 -4.42 -8.37
N ILE A 524 3.67 -4.14 -9.10
CA ILE A 524 3.63 -2.99 -10.02
C ILE A 524 3.34 -1.67 -9.30
N VAL A 525 2.76 -1.71 -8.09
CA VAL A 525 2.44 -0.51 -7.30
C VAL A 525 3.56 -0.15 -6.32
N ASN A 526 4.30 -1.15 -5.81
CA ASN A 526 5.49 -1.00 -4.98
C ASN A 526 6.72 -1.65 -5.64
N PRO A 527 7.17 -1.16 -6.82
CA PRO A 527 8.19 -1.84 -7.64
C PRO A 527 9.58 -1.90 -7.01
N LYS A 528 9.83 -1.12 -5.96
CA LYS A 528 11.13 -1.05 -5.28
C LYS A 528 10.96 -1.25 -3.78
N SER A 529 11.96 -1.89 -3.17
CA SER A 529 12.09 -2.09 -1.73
C SER A 529 13.53 -1.87 -1.30
N GLN A 530 13.76 -1.13 -0.23
CA GLN A 530 15.09 -0.96 0.36
C GLN A 530 14.99 -1.01 1.88
N MET A 531 15.42 -2.12 2.47
CA MET A 531 15.30 -2.34 3.90
C MET A 531 16.47 -1.76 4.68
N LEU A 532 16.15 -1.11 5.79
CA LEU A 532 17.07 -0.81 6.88
C LEU A 532 16.50 -1.46 8.13
N GLY A 533 17.30 -2.23 8.85
CA GLY A 533 16.83 -2.86 10.08
C GLY A 533 17.94 -3.34 10.98
N GLY A 534 17.58 -3.56 12.23
CA GLY A 534 18.52 -4.00 13.25
C GLY A 534 17.81 -4.38 14.54
N GLY A 535 18.57 -4.95 15.46
CA GLY A 535 18.03 -5.44 16.71
C GLY A 535 19.07 -5.95 17.67
N ILE A 536 18.56 -6.49 18.77
CA ILE A 536 19.30 -7.00 19.91
C ILE A 536 18.95 -8.48 20.07
N LEU A 537 20.00 -9.27 20.29
CA LEU A 537 19.91 -10.68 20.58
C LEU A 537 20.48 -10.94 21.97
N ALA A 538 19.67 -11.50 22.85
CA ALA A 538 20.03 -11.94 24.20
C ALA A 538 19.96 -13.47 24.27
N ASP A 539 21.12 -14.13 24.29
CA ASP A 539 21.30 -15.58 24.25
C ASP A 539 21.56 -16.11 25.67
N PHE A 540 20.59 -16.81 26.26
CA PHE A 540 20.75 -17.43 27.59
C PHE A 540 20.64 -18.95 27.47
N ALA A 541 21.28 -19.67 28.41
CA ALA A 541 21.46 -21.12 28.32
C ALA A 541 20.21 -21.97 28.00
N PHE A 542 19.00 -21.52 28.35
CA PHE A 542 17.75 -22.24 28.11
C PHE A 542 16.70 -21.46 27.30
N ILE A 543 16.88 -20.14 27.17
CA ILE A 543 15.92 -19.26 26.52
C ILE A 543 16.64 -18.07 25.87
N ASP A 544 16.33 -17.79 24.61
CA ASP A 544 16.86 -16.60 23.94
C ASP A 544 15.73 -15.62 23.71
N PHE A 545 16.02 -14.34 23.88
CA PHE A 545 15.12 -13.25 23.55
C PHE A 545 15.71 -12.38 22.45
N ARG A 546 14.87 -12.04 21.49
CA ARG A 546 15.25 -11.21 20.35
C ARG A 546 14.20 -10.14 20.13
N ILE A 547 14.68 -8.94 19.87
CA ILE A 547 13.86 -7.80 19.52
C ILE A 547 14.57 -6.96 18.47
N GLY A 548 13.82 -6.40 17.54
CA GLY A 548 14.37 -5.51 16.54
C GLY A 548 13.29 -4.67 15.88
N ALA A 549 13.75 -3.84 14.96
CA ALA A 549 12.89 -3.04 14.11
C ALA A 549 13.51 -2.93 12.72
N MET A 550 12.65 -2.84 11.71
CA MET A 550 13.06 -2.57 10.35
C MET A 550 12.07 -1.67 9.63
N ARG A 551 12.51 -1.03 8.56
CA ARG A 551 11.68 -0.17 7.73
C ARG A 551 12.11 -0.29 6.27
N ASP A 552 11.12 -0.37 5.39
CA ASP A 552 11.33 -0.22 3.96
C ASP A 552 11.31 1.28 3.61
N LEU A 553 12.43 1.79 3.11
CA LEU A 553 12.61 3.20 2.77
C LEU A 553 11.89 3.59 1.47
N TYR A 554 11.52 2.62 0.62
CA TYR A 554 10.87 2.85 -0.67
C TYR A 554 9.40 2.45 -0.70
N SER A 555 8.93 1.67 0.27
CA SER A 555 7.55 1.20 0.29
C SER A 555 6.53 2.34 0.37
N LYS A 556 5.50 2.25 -0.47
CA LYS A 556 4.30 3.11 -0.43
C LYS A 556 3.09 2.40 0.17
N ALA A 557 3.23 1.14 0.57
CA ALA A 557 2.14 0.36 1.15
C ALA A 557 1.72 0.88 2.53
N GLY A 558 2.63 1.55 3.25
CA GLY A 558 2.32 2.22 4.52
C GLY A 558 2.41 1.31 5.73
N GLU A 559 3.25 0.27 5.69
CA GLU A 559 3.57 -0.61 6.81
C GLU A 559 4.28 0.08 7.99
N GLY A 560 4.83 1.27 7.75
CA GLY A 560 5.56 2.03 8.76
C GLY A 560 6.82 1.30 9.24
N THR A 561 7.16 1.49 10.51
CA THR A 561 8.21 0.70 11.17
C THR A 561 7.65 -0.69 11.49
N ILE A 562 8.37 -1.73 11.10
CA ILE A 562 8.04 -3.11 11.42
C ILE A 562 8.80 -3.50 12.68
N LEU A 563 8.08 -3.82 13.74
CA LEU A 563 8.66 -4.41 14.95
C LEU A 563 8.85 -5.90 14.75
N THR A 564 9.97 -6.41 15.26
CA THR A 564 10.29 -7.84 15.20
C THR A 564 10.58 -8.35 16.59
N THR A 565 10.12 -9.56 16.90
CA THR A 565 10.47 -10.25 18.14
C THR A 565 10.58 -11.73 17.90
N GLY A 566 11.35 -12.41 18.73
CA GLY A 566 11.37 -13.86 18.74
C GLY A 566 11.94 -14.43 20.02
N VAL A 567 11.59 -15.69 20.23
CA VAL A 567 11.98 -16.46 21.40
C VAL A 567 12.44 -17.83 20.94
N ASN A 568 13.59 -18.27 21.45
CA ASN A 568 14.03 -19.65 21.34
C ASN A 568 13.83 -20.36 22.67
N LEU A 569 13.17 -21.51 22.66
CA LEU A 569 12.97 -22.38 23.80
C LEU A 569 13.79 -23.66 23.62
N PHE A 570 14.60 -24.01 24.62
CA PHE A 570 15.36 -25.26 24.69
C PHE A 570 16.39 -25.44 23.55
N GLY A 571 16.76 -24.38 22.84
CA GLY A 571 17.78 -24.39 21.78
C GLY A 571 17.29 -24.90 20.42
N PHE A 572 16.08 -25.46 20.31
CA PHE A 572 15.58 -26.05 19.05
C PHE A 572 14.24 -25.50 18.58
N LEU A 573 13.40 -24.94 19.47
CA LEU A 573 12.11 -24.37 19.09
C LEU A 573 12.19 -22.85 19.12
N ASP A 574 12.28 -22.26 17.94
CA ASP A 574 12.44 -20.84 17.72
C ASP A 574 11.23 -20.28 16.99
N VAL A 575 10.62 -19.24 17.55
CA VAL A 575 9.44 -18.58 16.98
C VAL A 575 9.76 -17.10 16.79
N SER A 576 9.43 -16.57 15.62
CA SER A 576 9.57 -15.15 15.32
C SER A 576 8.27 -14.56 14.81
N VAL A 577 7.95 -13.34 15.25
CA VAL A 577 6.80 -12.55 14.82
C VAL A 577 7.29 -11.18 14.36
N GLN A 578 6.68 -10.68 13.29
CA GLN A 578 6.87 -9.31 12.81
C GLN A 578 5.53 -8.62 12.63
N TYR A 579 5.45 -7.34 12.99
CA TYR A 579 4.23 -6.55 12.96
C TYR A 579 4.53 -5.10 12.55
N GLY A 580 3.85 -4.61 11.51
CA GLY A 580 3.93 -3.22 11.06
C GLY A 580 3.19 -2.25 11.98
N LEU A 581 3.80 -1.10 12.29
CA LEU A 581 3.19 -0.03 13.09
C LEU A 581 2.52 1.06 12.24
N GLY A 582 2.40 0.83 10.93
CA GLY A 582 1.80 1.76 10.00
C GLY A 582 0.28 1.63 9.96
N LYS A 583 -0.25 1.35 8.76
CA LYS A 583 -1.70 1.22 8.56
C LYS A 583 -2.23 -0.04 9.23
N ASN A 584 -3.32 0.12 9.96
CA ASN A 584 -4.11 -0.98 10.50
C ASN A 584 -5.42 -1.08 9.74
N VAL A 585 -5.84 -2.31 9.47
CA VAL A 585 -7.12 -2.63 8.86
C VAL A 585 -8.02 -3.34 9.86
N THR A 586 -9.26 -2.88 10.00
CA THR A 586 -10.23 -3.44 10.95
C THR A 586 -10.97 -4.62 10.32
N LEU A 587 -10.53 -5.85 10.58
CA LEU A 587 -11.20 -7.07 10.14
C LEU A 587 -12.12 -7.60 11.25
N TYR A 588 -13.43 -7.66 11.00
CA TYR A 588 -14.42 -8.19 11.95
C TYR A 588 -14.33 -7.56 13.36
N GLY A 589 -13.98 -6.28 13.45
CA GLY A 589 -13.81 -5.56 14.72
C GLY A 589 -12.41 -5.65 15.34
N PHE A 590 -11.47 -6.37 14.74
CA PHE A 590 -10.07 -6.47 15.19
C PHE A 590 -9.14 -5.68 14.27
N ASN A 591 -8.27 -4.85 14.85
CA ASN A 591 -7.25 -4.12 14.10
C ASN A 591 -6.06 -5.03 13.80
N VAL A 592 -5.83 -5.28 12.52
CA VAL A 592 -4.73 -6.10 12.00
C VAL A 592 -3.80 -5.20 11.21
N SER A 593 -2.49 -5.33 11.43
CA SER A 593 -1.50 -4.56 10.66
C SER A 593 -1.53 -4.98 9.19
N ASN A 594 -1.33 -4.02 8.30
CA ASN A 594 -1.14 -4.28 6.87
C ASN A 594 0.20 -4.98 6.54
N TYR A 595 1.04 -5.25 7.55
CA TYR A 595 2.23 -6.10 7.47
C TYR A 595 2.30 -7.05 8.66
N MET A 596 2.41 -8.35 8.40
CA MET A 596 2.67 -9.37 9.40
C MET A 596 3.57 -10.47 8.85
N ALA A 597 4.46 -11.00 9.69
CA ALA A 597 5.19 -12.22 9.37
C ALA A 597 5.27 -13.14 10.58
N PHE A 598 5.21 -14.43 10.33
CA PHE A 598 5.33 -15.48 11.35
C PHE A 598 6.30 -16.55 10.86
N ARG A 599 7.18 -17.00 11.75
CA ARG A 599 8.10 -18.11 11.45
C ARG A 599 8.31 -19.01 12.65
N VAL A 600 8.57 -20.27 12.36
CA VAL A 600 8.97 -21.31 13.30
C VAL A 600 10.18 -22.03 12.75
N GLY A 601 11.08 -22.45 13.64
CA GLY A 601 12.04 -23.49 13.33
C GLY A 601 13.12 -23.57 14.39
N GLY A 602 14.39 -23.68 14.01
CA GLY A 602 15.47 -23.78 14.98
C GLY A 602 16.82 -23.98 14.32
N GLN A 603 17.87 -23.97 15.15
CA GLN A 603 19.22 -24.31 14.72
C GLN A 603 19.96 -25.12 15.79
N PHE A 604 20.74 -26.09 15.34
CA PHE A 604 21.68 -26.84 16.16
C PHE A 604 23.10 -26.45 15.78
N SER A 605 23.99 -26.38 16.76
CA SER A 605 25.42 -26.14 16.54
C SER A 605 26.23 -27.16 17.34
N PHE A 606 27.21 -27.79 16.68
CA PHE A 606 28.10 -28.82 17.23
C PHE A 606 29.56 -28.42 17.08
#